data_AF-A0A662PLG6-F1
#
_entry.id   AF-A0A662PLG6-F1
#
_cell.length_a   1.000
_cell.length_b   1.000
_cell.length_c   1.000
_cell.angle_alpha   90.00
_cell.angle_beta   90.00
_cell.angle_gamma   90.00
#
_symmetry.space_group_name_H-M   'P 1'
#
loop_
_entity.id
_entity.type
_entity.pdbx_description
1 polymer ?
#
loop_
_entity_poly.entity_id
_entity_poly.type
_entity_poly.pdbx_seq_one_letter_code
_entity_poly.pdbx_strand_id
1 'polypeptide(L)'
;THPEYINSHNKQIYEYLIGDAKAESLSRILSSERFEKLREIRKDLIHNCPWCGDCPYSELECCFIKDNLLDCYGNSPSCSECLYSVGLASCII
;
A
#
# COMPACT_ATOMS: atom_id res chain seq x y z
N THR A 1 -0.11 -8.80 -12.17
CA THR A 1 -0.34 -9.28 -10.79
C THR A 1 0.76 -10.25 -10.40
N HIS A 2 1.13 -10.34 -9.12
CA HIS A 2 2.13 -11.31 -8.64
C HIS A 2 1.81 -11.79 -7.21
N PRO A 3 2.15 -13.03 -6.83
CA PRO A 3 2.02 -13.50 -5.45
C PRO A 3 3.15 -12.96 -4.57
N GLU A 4 2.84 -12.66 -3.31
CA GLU A 4 3.80 -12.30 -2.27
C GLU A 4 3.61 -13.19 -1.06
N TYR A 5 4.69 -13.63 -0.40
CA TYR A 5 4.64 -14.39 0.84
C TYR A 5 5.30 -13.59 1.97
N ILE A 6 4.52 -13.26 2.99
CA ILE A 6 4.95 -12.44 4.14
C ILE A 6 4.14 -12.86 5.37
N ASN A 7 4.74 -12.77 6.57
CA ASN A 7 4.07 -13.12 7.85
C ASN A 7 3.33 -14.46 7.81
N SER A 8 3.97 -15.47 7.22
CA SER A 8 3.45 -16.84 7.10
C SER A 8 2.20 -17.03 6.23
N HIS A 9 1.76 -16.03 5.45
CA HIS A 9 0.67 -16.17 4.48
C HIS A 9 1.00 -15.64 3.09
N ASN A 10 0.17 -16.03 2.12
CA ASN A 10 0.26 -15.56 0.74
C ASN A 10 -0.71 -14.40 0.50
N LYS A 11 -0.29 -13.48 -0.37
CA LYS A 11 -1.10 -12.36 -0.86
C LYS A 11 -1.06 -12.28 -2.37
N GLN A 12 -2.13 -11.78 -2.96
CA GLN A 12 -2.17 -11.43 -4.38
C GLN A 12 -1.98 -9.93 -4.56
N ILE A 13 -0.84 -9.54 -5.13
CA ILE A 13 -0.53 -8.12 -5.36
C ILE A 13 -0.93 -7.71 -6.78
N TYR A 14 -1.72 -6.64 -6.85
CA TYR A 14 -2.17 -5.98 -8.07
C TYR A 14 -1.32 -4.75 -8.37
N GLU A 15 -1.13 -4.48 -9.66
CA GLU A 15 -0.47 -3.25 -10.07
C GLU A 15 -1.34 -2.03 -9.73
N TYR A 16 -0.70 -0.94 -9.32
CA TYR A 16 -1.37 0.33 -9.08
C TYR A 16 -0.84 1.38 -10.05
N LEU A 17 -1.63 1.69 -11.07
CA LEU A 17 -1.28 2.64 -12.14
C LEU A 17 -1.96 3.98 -11.89
N ILE A 18 -1.19 5.07 -11.82
CA ILE A 18 -1.71 6.43 -11.60
C ILE A 18 -2.03 7.13 -12.91
N GLY A 19 -1.23 6.89 -13.95
CA GLY A 19 -1.40 7.47 -15.28
C GLY A 19 -0.38 6.92 -16.29
N ASP A 20 -0.52 7.34 -17.55
CA ASP A 20 0.38 6.97 -18.65
C ASP A 20 1.03 8.23 -19.25
N ALA A 21 2.35 8.33 -19.14
CA ALA A 21 3.12 9.47 -19.64
C ALA A 21 3.11 9.61 -21.18
N LYS A 22 2.69 8.58 -21.92
CA LYS A 22 2.46 8.68 -23.38
C LYS A 22 1.11 9.32 -23.71
N ALA A 23 0.14 9.21 -22.80
CA ALA A 23 -1.22 9.70 -23.00
C ALA A 23 -1.43 11.11 -22.42
N GLU A 24 -0.75 11.44 -21.32
CA GLU A 24 -0.88 12.72 -20.64
C GLU A 24 0.45 13.24 -20.08
N SER A 25 0.54 14.55 -19.83
CA SER A 25 1.76 15.16 -19.27
C SER A 25 1.98 14.71 -17.83
N LEU A 26 3.25 14.60 -17.43
CA LEU A 26 3.62 14.30 -16.03
C LEU A 26 2.99 15.28 -15.04
N SER A 27 2.92 16.57 -15.39
CA SER A 27 2.27 17.58 -14.54
C SER A 27 0.81 17.24 -14.24
N ARG A 28 0.07 16.69 -15.22
CA ARG A 28 -1.33 16.31 -15.06
C ARG A 28 -1.48 15.06 -14.20
N ILE A 29 -0.63 14.06 -14.41
CA ILE A 29 -0.58 12.84 -13.58
C ILE A 29 -0.29 13.20 -12.13
N LEU A 30 0.70 14.06 -11.90
CA LEU A 30 1.11 14.49 -10.55
C LEU A 30 0.05 15.37 -9.88
N SER A 31 -0.72 16.17 -10.62
CA SER A 31 -1.84 16.94 -10.07
C SER A 31 -3.14 16.14 -9.91
N SER A 32 -3.14 14.85 -10.25
CA SER A 32 -4.35 14.02 -10.16
C SER A 32 -4.69 13.72 -8.69
N GLU A 33 -5.99 13.66 -8.39
CA GLU A 33 -6.47 13.30 -7.04
C GLU A 33 -5.92 11.93 -6.59
N ARG A 34 -5.74 10.99 -7.52
CA ARG A 34 -5.17 9.67 -7.24
C ARG A 34 -3.71 9.76 -6.78
N PHE A 35 -2.91 10.60 -7.44
CA PHE A 35 -1.52 10.83 -7.03
C PHE A 35 -1.44 11.53 -5.68
N GLU A 36 -2.24 12.59 -5.47
CA GLU A 36 -2.24 13.33 -4.20
C GLU A 36 -2.65 12.45 -3.03
N LYS A 37 -3.70 11.63 -3.17
CA LYS A 37 -4.08 10.65 -2.14
C LYS A 37 -2.96 9.67 -1.84
N LEU A 38 -2.33 9.09 -2.87
CA LEU A 38 -1.22 8.17 -2.69
C LEU A 38 -0.05 8.84 -1.96
N ARG A 39 0.25 10.09 -2.33
CA ARG A 39 1.33 10.88 -1.75
C ARG A 39 1.08 11.16 -0.28
N GLU A 40 -0.12 11.58 0.09
CA GLU A 40 -0.48 11.83 1.49
C GLU A 40 -0.39 10.55 2.33
N ILE A 41 -0.90 9.42 1.84
CA ILE A 41 -0.77 8.12 2.52
C ILE A 41 0.71 7.77 2.73
N ARG A 42 1.55 7.94 1.70
CA ARG A 42 2.97 7.54 1.74
C ARG A 42 3.89 8.51 2.48
N LYS A 43 3.45 9.75 2.73
CA LYS A 43 4.25 10.78 3.41
C LYS A 43 4.59 10.39 4.85
N ASP A 44 3.69 9.66 5.51
CA ASP A 44 3.89 9.16 6.87
C ASP A 44 3.26 7.76 6.99
N LEU A 45 3.96 6.77 6.43
CA LEU A 45 3.47 5.39 6.39
C LEU A 45 3.24 4.79 7.77
N ILE A 46 3.95 5.25 8.80
CA ILE A 46 3.83 4.72 10.16
C ILE A 46 2.46 5.06 10.75
N HIS A 47 1.95 6.26 10.45
CA HIS A 47 0.67 6.73 10.98
C HIS A 47 -0.49 6.51 10.00
N ASN A 48 -0.22 6.53 8.70
CA ASN A 48 -1.26 6.48 7.67
C ASN A 48 -1.57 5.07 7.15
N CYS A 49 -0.69 4.10 7.39
CA CYS A 49 -0.93 2.70 7.02
C CYS A 49 -1.00 1.82 8.27
N PRO A 50 -1.97 0.89 8.35
CA PRO A 50 -1.99 -0.08 9.43
C PRO A 50 -0.81 -1.05 9.30
N TRP A 51 -0.34 -1.53 10.44
CA TRP A 51 0.55 -2.69 10.54
C TRP A 51 -0.27 -3.91 10.95
N CYS A 52 -0.47 -4.84 10.02
CA CYS A 52 -1.21 -6.08 10.24
C CYS A 52 -0.30 -7.24 10.67
N GLY A 53 1.03 -7.08 10.67
CA GLY A 53 1.93 -8.19 11.01
C GLY A 53 1.82 -8.67 12.45
N ASP A 54 1.48 -7.77 13.38
CA ASP A 54 1.20 -8.12 14.79
C ASP A 54 -0.30 -8.22 15.10
N CYS A 55 -1.16 -8.12 14.08
CA CYS A 55 -2.59 -8.16 14.27
C CYS A 55 -3.06 -9.61 14.49
N PRO A 56 -3.80 -9.91 15.58
CA PRO A 56 -4.26 -11.28 15.83
C PRO A 56 -5.22 -11.80 14.75
N TYR A 57 -5.87 -10.90 14.00
CA TYR A 57 -6.74 -11.28 12.89
C TYR A 57 -5.99 -11.60 11.60
N SER A 58 -4.70 -11.23 11.50
CA SER A 58 -3.88 -11.52 10.33
C SER A 58 -3.76 -13.04 10.12
N GLU A 59 -3.49 -13.77 11.20
CA GLU A 59 -3.44 -15.24 11.21
C GLU A 59 -4.82 -15.91 11.09
N LEU A 60 -5.91 -15.15 11.22
CA LEU A 60 -7.30 -15.62 11.17
C LEU A 60 -7.99 -15.26 9.85
N GLU A 61 -7.22 -15.19 8.75
CA GLU A 61 -7.71 -14.93 7.39
C GLU A 61 -8.42 -13.58 7.19
N CYS A 62 -7.95 -12.51 7.87
CA CYS A 62 -8.45 -11.15 7.64
C CYS A 62 -8.50 -10.80 6.14
N CYS A 63 -9.59 -10.18 5.68
CA CYS A 63 -9.77 -9.85 4.26
C CYS A 63 -8.79 -8.77 3.77
N PHE A 64 -8.33 -7.87 4.64
CA PHE A 64 -7.47 -6.72 4.32
C PHE A 64 -5.97 -7.05 4.15
N ILE A 65 -5.61 -8.33 4.28
CA ILE A 65 -4.24 -8.82 4.06
C ILE A 65 -4.12 -9.72 2.83
N LYS A 66 -5.24 -10.10 2.20
CA LYS A 66 -5.26 -11.05 1.07
C LYS A 66 -4.73 -10.44 -0.22
N ASP A 67 -4.85 -9.13 -0.36
CA ASP A 67 -4.37 -8.35 -1.50
C ASP A 67 -4.03 -6.92 -1.08
N ASN A 68 -3.60 -6.09 -2.05
CA ASN A 68 -3.27 -4.68 -1.84
C ASN A 68 -4.39 -3.72 -2.30
N LEU A 69 -5.63 -4.19 -2.46
CA LEU A 69 -6.71 -3.35 -2.98
C LEU A 69 -7.27 -2.41 -1.91
N LEU A 70 -7.31 -2.84 -0.65
CA LEU A 70 -7.87 -2.07 0.47
C LEU A 70 -7.27 -2.51 1.81
N ASP A 71 -7.03 -1.56 2.73
CA ASP A 71 -6.68 -1.87 4.13
C ASP A 71 -7.78 -1.44 5.13
N CYS A 72 -7.57 -1.75 6.41
CA CYS A 72 -8.48 -1.40 7.50
C CYS A 72 -8.70 0.10 7.70
N TYR A 73 -7.80 0.95 7.18
CA TYR A 73 -7.93 2.42 7.23
C TYR A 73 -8.61 2.97 5.98
N GLY A 74 -8.90 2.12 5.00
CA GLY A 74 -9.55 2.49 3.75
C GLY A 74 -8.58 2.94 2.65
N ASN A 75 -7.28 2.69 2.79
CA ASN A 75 -6.30 3.08 1.78
C ASN A 75 -6.34 2.13 0.58
N SER A 76 -6.17 2.71 -0.62
CA SER A 76 -6.01 1.97 -1.87
C SER A 76 -4.95 2.66 -2.74
N PRO A 77 -3.77 2.05 -2.95
CA PRO A 77 -3.42 0.68 -2.59
C PRO A 77 -3.03 0.54 -1.12
N SER A 78 -3.23 -0.66 -0.59
CA SER A 78 -2.84 -1.05 0.76
C SER A 78 -1.32 -1.26 0.86
N CYS A 79 -0.77 -0.97 2.05
CA CYS A 79 0.58 -1.42 2.45
C CYS A 79 0.51 -2.59 3.45
N SER A 80 -0.54 -2.63 4.30
CA SER A 80 -0.94 -3.57 5.38
C SER A 80 0.17 -4.28 6.18
N GLU A 81 1.20 -4.85 5.57
CA GLU A 81 2.30 -5.57 6.22
C GLU A 81 3.68 -5.19 5.64
N CYS A 82 3.81 -3.98 5.11
CA CYS A 82 5.08 -3.50 4.58
C CYS A 82 6.02 -3.04 5.71
N LEU A 83 7.32 -3.34 5.59
CA LEU A 83 8.32 -2.97 6.60
C LEU A 83 8.44 -1.45 6.84
N TYR A 84 8.00 -0.64 5.88
CA TYR A 84 7.95 0.81 5.99
C TYR A 84 6.86 1.32 6.93
N SER A 85 5.69 0.65 7.03
CA SER A 85 4.60 1.10 7.91
C SER A 85 4.86 0.80 9.38
N VAL A 86 5.86 -0.01 9.70
CA VAL A 86 6.31 -0.29 11.07
C VAL A 86 7.69 0.34 11.36
N GLY A 87 8.24 1.12 10.42
CA GLY A 87 9.52 1.81 10.59
C GLY A 87 10.74 0.90 10.64
N LEU A 88 10.60 -0.38 10.27
CA LEU A 88 11.73 -1.33 10.15
C LEU A 88 12.56 -1.07 8.89
N ALA A 89 11.95 -0.49 7.87
CA ALA A 89 12.61 0.04 6.69
C ALA A 89 12.28 1.53 6.52
N SER A 90 13.25 2.31 6.08
CA SER A 90 13.08 3.73 5.79
C SER A 90 13.89 4.14 4.58
N CYS A 91 13.40 5.15 3.85
CA CYS A 91 14.23 5.84 2.86
C CYS A 91 15.24 6.71 3.62
N ILE A 92 16.50 6.67 3.20
CA ILE A 92 17.61 7.36 3.86
C ILE A 92 17.62 8.87 3.47
N ILE A 93 16.82 9.28 2.49
CA ILE A 93 16.85 10.59 1.83
C ILE A 93 15.44 11.04 1.48
#